data_AF-A0A8H4CJ92-F1
#
_entry.id   AF-A0A8H4CJ92-F1
#
_cell.length_a   1.000
_cell.length_b   1.000
_cell.length_c   1.000
_cell.angle_alpha   90.00
_cell.angle_beta   90.00
_cell.angle_gamma   90.00
#
_symmetry.space_group_name_H-M   'P 1'
#
loop_
_entity.id
_entity.type
_entity.pdbx_description
1 polymer ?
#
loop_
_entity_poly.entity_id
_entity_poly.type
_entity_poly.pdbx_seq_one_letter_code
_entity_poly.pdbx_strand_id
1 'polypeptide(L)'
;MKLSLLFAAAPAAQAMVSYMAAVPDSVMAMADAGNCNLPDDFQIQNFAAQSTDGQTADSLDFTFNDDSTTLTTPCHLNSSSVPVSGDGRTPRYSCENSMVQFIWQNNTITVIEKVCPGDDGAADYEASGTASVPLVCNGTASGVSARSHRRARRAVACTSNSDDIRAKFFSIQPVPSS
;
A
#
# COMPACT_ATOMS: atom_id res chain seq x y z
N MET A 1 -42.56 1.28 -24.85
CA MET A 1 -41.57 2.06 -24.10
C MET A 1 -40.67 1.10 -23.35
N LYS A 2 -39.39 0.99 -23.72
CA LYS A 2 -38.41 0.16 -23.00
C LYS A 2 -37.56 1.10 -22.13
N LEU A 3 -37.73 1.02 -20.81
CA LEU A 3 -36.81 1.64 -19.85
C LEU A 3 -35.58 0.74 -19.75
N SER A 4 -34.48 1.15 -20.39
CA SER A 4 -33.16 0.60 -20.12
C SER A 4 -32.52 1.44 -19.02
N LEU A 5 -32.59 0.97 -17.77
CA LEU A 5 -31.80 1.52 -16.66
C LEU A 5 -30.42 0.85 -16.68
N LEU A 6 -29.45 1.52 -17.31
CA LEU A 6 -28.03 1.21 -17.15
C LEU A 6 -27.56 1.82 -15.83
N PHE A 7 -27.66 1.06 -14.73
CA PHE A 7 -26.87 1.32 -13.52
C PHE A 7 -25.53 0.61 -13.66
N ALA A 8 -24.57 1.28 -14.31
CA ALA A 8 -23.16 0.94 -14.23
C ALA A 8 -22.43 2.11 -13.56
N ALA A 9 -22.69 2.30 -12.26
CA ALA A 9 -21.98 3.27 -11.45
C ALA A 9 -20.94 2.55 -10.57
N ALA A 10 -19.70 2.63 -11.06
CA ALA A 10 -18.43 2.71 -10.33
C ALA A 10 -18.17 1.74 -9.14
N PRO A 11 -17.23 0.79 -9.26
CA PRO A 11 -16.69 0.06 -8.10
C PRO A 11 -16.08 0.99 -7.03
N ALA A 12 -15.71 2.22 -7.38
CA ALA A 12 -15.17 3.22 -6.45
C ALA A 12 -16.18 3.73 -5.40
N ALA A 13 -17.47 3.82 -5.75
CA ALA A 13 -18.51 4.26 -4.81
C ALA A 13 -18.82 3.19 -3.76
N GLN A 14 -18.71 1.91 -4.15
CA GLN A 14 -18.90 0.78 -3.24
C GLN A 14 -17.80 0.71 -2.17
N ALA A 15 -16.55 1.02 -2.54
CA ALA A 15 -15.40 0.99 -1.64
C ALA A 15 -15.52 2.01 -0.48
N MET A 16 -15.92 3.25 -0.77
CA MET A 16 -16.14 4.27 0.27
C MET A 16 -17.28 3.90 1.23
N VAL A 17 -18.39 3.38 0.70
CA VAL A 17 -19.54 2.95 1.52
C VAL A 17 -19.16 1.79 2.42
N SER A 18 -18.37 0.83 1.92
CA SER A 18 -17.88 -0.28 2.74
C SER A 18 -16.88 0.15 3.81
N TYR A 19 -16.04 1.14 3.51
CA TYR A 19 -15.07 1.67 4.47
C TYR A 19 -15.76 2.41 5.62
N MET A 20 -16.65 3.36 5.31
CA MET A 20 -17.40 4.10 6.32
C MET A 20 -18.27 3.19 7.19
N ALA A 21 -18.88 2.15 6.60
CA ALA A 21 -19.64 1.16 7.35
C ALA A 21 -18.77 0.29 8.30
N ALA A 22 -17.46 0.23 8.08
CA ALA A 22 -16.53 -0.50 8.94
C ALA A 22 -15.93 0.36 10.06
N VAL A 23 -16.13 1.69 10.04
CA VAL A 23 -15.62 2.59 11.08
C VAL A 23 -16.44 2.41 12.37
N PRO A 24 -15.82 2.09 13.52
CA PRO A 24 -16.53 2.04 14.79
C PRO A 24 -17.10 3.39 15.22
N ASP A 25 -18.25 3.38 15.91
CA ASP A 25 -18.91 4.61 16.38
C ASP A 25 -18.00 5.50 17.25
N SER A 26 -17.13 4.90 18.07
CA SER A 26 -16.15 5.64 18.89
C SER A 26 -15.14 6.38 18.03
N VAL A 27 -14.69 5.76 16.94
CA VAL A 27 -13.76 6.36 15.98
C VAL A 27 -14.43 7.46 15.17
N MET A 28 -15.66 7.24 14.70
CA MET A 28 -16.44 8.28 14.03
C MET A 28 -16.65 9.48 14.95
N ALA A 29 -17.00 9.27 16.21
CA ALA A 29 -17.17 10.36 17.18
C ALA A 29 -15.89 11.15 17.41
N MET A 30 -14.71 10.51 17.42
CA MET A 30 -13.42 11.20 17.50
C MET A 30 -13.15 12.04 16.25
N ALA A 31 -13.45 11.49 15.06
CA ALA A 31 -13.30 12.21 13.81
C ALA A 31 -14.22 13.44 13.74
N ASP A 32 -15.49 13.29 14.11
CA ASP A 32 -16.48 14.39 14.15
C ASP A 32 -16.11 15.48 15.16
N ALA A 33 -15.47 15.09 16.27
CA ALA A 33 -14.97 16.04 17.28
C ALA A 33 -13.65 16.73 16.86
N GLY A 34 -13.05 16.35 15.73
CA GLY A 34 -11.76 16.87 15.27
C GLY A 34 -10.55 16.36 16.07
N ASN A 35 -10.72 15.25 16.79
CA ASN A 35 -9.65 14.62 17.59
C ASN A 35 -8.76 13.70 16.74
N CYS A 36 -9.20 13.31 15.55
CA CYS A 36 -8.40 12.61 14.55
C CYS A 36 -8.95 12.80 13.14
N ASN A 37 -8.15 12.44 12.14
CA ASN A 37 -8.58 12.38 10.75
C ASN A 37 -8.70 10.92 10.31
N LEU A 38 -9.77 10.61 9.60
CA LEU A 38 -9.93 9.32 8.93
C LEU A 38 -9.40 9.40 7.50
N PRO A 39 -8.62 8.40 7.06
CA PRO A 39 -8.11 8.37 5.72
C PRO A 39 -9.21 8.01 4.71
N ASP A 40 -9.12 8.49 3.47
CA ASP A 40 -10.03 8.15 2.37
C ASP A 40 -9.29 7.48 1.20
N ASP A 41 -8.45 8.25 0.50
CA ASP A 41 -7.56 7.76 -0.54
C ASP A 41 -6.11 8.10 -0.27
N PHE A 42 -5.25 7.26 -0.84
CA PHE A 42 -3.82 7.44 -0.79
C PHE A 42 -3.20 7.33 -2.18
N GLN A 43 -1.99 7.86 -2.27
CA GLN A 43 -1.18 7.87 -3.47
C GLN A 43 0.12 7.12 -3.20
N ILE A 44 0.51 6.28 -4.15
CA ILE A 44 1.86 5.72 -4.27
C ILE A 44 2.54 6.50 -5.39
N GLN A 45 3.55 7.28 -5.03
CA GLN A 45 4.29 8.15 -5.94
C GLN A 45 5.73 7.67 -6.10
N ASN A 46 6.36 8.05 -7.21
CA ASN A 46 7.79 7.84 -7.46
C ASN A 46 8.24 6.37 -7.32
N PHE A 47 7.38 5.43 -7.71
CA PHE A 47 7.66 4.01 -7.56
C PHE A 47 8.85 3.59 -8.42
N ALA A 48 9.87 3.02 -7.78
CA ALA A 48 11.03 2.43 -8.41
C ALA A 48 11.31 1.05 -7.82
N ALA A 49 11.82 0.13 -8.63
CA ALA A 49 12.16 -1.22 -8.20
C ALA A 49 13.40 -1.76 -8.91
N GLN A 50 13.99 -2.80 -8.33
CA GLN A 50 15.02 -3.62 -8.96
C GLN A 50 14.52 -5.06 -9.07
N SER A 51 14.81 -5.71 -10.19
CA SER A 51 14.38 -7.09 -10.46
C SER A 51 15.52 -7.92 -11.03
N THR A 52 15.76 -9.09 -10.47
CA THR A 52 16.80 -10.02 -10.91
C THR A 52 16.30 -10.94 -12.03
N ASP A 53 14.99 -11.23 -12.06
CA ASP A 53 14.33 -12.06 -13.07
C ASP A 53 13.58 -11.25 -14.15
N GLY A 54 13.52 -9.93 -13.99
CA GLY A 54 12.82 -9.00 -14.89
C GLY A 54 11.30 -9.06 -14.77
N GLN A 55 10.77 -9.72 -13.75
CA GLN A 55 9.34 -9.95 -13.54
C GLN A 55 8.90 -9.58 -12.12
N THR A 56 9.72 -9.90 -11.12
CA THR A 56 9.46 -9.69 -9.69
C THR A 56 10.42 -8.65 -9.12
N ALA A 57 9.89 -7.73 -8.31
CA ALA A 57 10.71 -6.73 -7.63
C ALA A 57 11.38 -7.36 -6.39
N ASP A 58 12.72 -7.42 -6.39
CA ASP A 58 13.54 -7.83 -5.25
C ASP A 58 13.74 -6.71 -4.24
N SER A 59 13.71 -5.46 -4.72
CA SER A 59 13.71 -4.26 -3.90
C SER A 59 12.82 -3.21 -4.54
N LEU A 60 12.27 -2.32 -3.71
CA LEU A 60 11.44 -1.21 -4.16
C LEU A 60 11.54 -0.01 -3.24
N ASP A 61 11.22 1.14 -3.83
CA ASP A 61 11.14 2.45 -3.20
C ASP A 61 9.87 3.14 -3.72
N PHE A 62 9.13 3.79 -2.83
CA PHE A 62 8.02 4.66 -3.19
C PHE A 62 7.76 5.71 -2.12
N THR A 63 6.97 6.72 -2.46
CA THR A 63 6.44 7.70 -1.49
C THR A 63 4.96 7.41 -1.28
N PHE A 64 4.58 7.17 -0.03
CA PHE A 64 3.18 7.17 0.38
C PHE A 64 2.74 8.61 0.64
N ASN A 65 1.55 8.97 0.17
CA ASN A 65 0.88 10.22 0.51
C ASN A 65 -0.60 10.00 0.79
N ASP A 66 -1.08 10.49 1.92
CA ASP A 66 -2.49 10.65 2.26
C ASP A 66 -2.74 12.12 2.66
N ASP A 67 -3.48 12.83 1.82
CA ASP A 67 -3.79 14.25 2.02
C ASP A 67 -4.79 14.47 3.17
N SER A 68 -5.63 13.48 3.48
CA SER A 68 -6.66 13.56 4.54
C SER A 68 -6.08 13.42 5.94
N THR A 69 -5.01 12.64 6.11
CA THR A 69 -4.25 12.57 7.37
C THR A 69 -3.01 13.45 7.36
N THR A 70 -2.69 14.08 6.23
CA THR A 70 -1.49 14.89 5.97
C THR A 70 -0.18 14.11 6.15
N LEU A 71 -0.24 12.78 6.04
CA LEU A 71 0.93 11.92 6.11
C LEU A 71 1.57 11.73 4.73
N THR A 72 2.83 12.13 4.63
CA THR A 72 3.70 11.78 3.50
C THR A 72 4.95 11.11 4.03
N THR A 73 5.31 9.93 3.52
CA THR A 73 6.50 9.21 3.97
C THR A 73 7.14 8.37 2.86
N PRO A 74 8.48 8.34 2.78
CA PRO A 74 9.19 7.34 1.99
C PRO A 74 9.02 5.94 2.57
N CYS A 75 8.97 4.94 1.68
CA CYS A 75 8.82 3.54 2.01
C CYS A 75 9.82 2.71 1.18
N HIS A 76 10.49 1.76 1.84
CA HIS A 76 11.61 1.03 1.26
C HIS A 76 11.52 -0.46 1.61
N LEU A 77 11.77 -1.31 0.61
CA LEU A 77 11.93 -2.76 0.80
C LEU A 77 13.18 -3.23 0.08
N ASN A 78 14.06 -3.94 0.79
CA ASN A 78 15.23 -4.59 0.23
C ASN A 78 15.61 -5.84 1.06
N SER A 79 16.71 -6.50 0.70
CA SER A 79 17.17 -7.73 1.36
C SER A 79 17.56 -7.59 2.84
N SER A 80 17.76 -6.37 3.33
CA SER A 80 18.06 -6.06 4.74
C SER A 80 16.85 -5.56 5.53
N SER A 81 15.71 -5.33 4.86
CA SER A 81 14.48 -4.92 5.52
C SER A 81 14.01 -6.02 6.47
N VAL A 82 13.83 -5.64 7.75
CA VAL A 82 13.29 -6.52 8.77
C VAL A 82 11.79 -6.27 8.85
N PRO A 83 10.94 -7.31 8.79
CA PRO A 83 9.51 -7.11 8.97
C PRO A 83 9.22 -6.62 10.39
N VAL A 84 8.19 -5.79 10.53
CA VAL A 84 7.65 -5.41 11.85
C VAL A 84 7.26 -6.70 12.58
N SER A 85 7.58 -6.77 13.87
CA SER A 85 7.27 -7.94 14.70
C SER A 85 5.78 -8.26 14.58
N GLY A 86 5.50 -9.46 14.06
CA GLY A 86 4.17 -9.85 13.64
C GLY A 86 3.40 -10.60 14.73
N ASP A 87 2.09 -10.52 14.63
CA ASP A 87 1.06 -11.28 15.34
C ASP A 87 0.72 -12.62 14.65
N GLY A 88 1.63 -13.15 13.83
CA GLY A 88 1.42 -14.33 12.99
C GLY A 88 0.79 -14.05 11.62
N ARG A 89 0.58 -12.78 11.25
CA ARG A 89 0.08 -12.37 9.92
C ARG A 89 1.19 -12.26 8.88
N THR A 90 0.78 -11.96 7.63
CA THR A 90 1.68 -11.66 6.52
C THR A 90 2.71 -10.58 6.93
N PRO A 91 4.01 -10.77 6.66
CA PRO A 91 5.04 -9.80 7.00
C PRO A 91 4.72 -8.41 6.47
N ARG A 92 4.81 -7.42 7.36
CA ARG A 92 4.63 -6.00 7.09
C ARG A 92 5.97 -5.28 7.24
N TYR A 93 6.19 -4.24 6.45
CA TYR A 93 7.40 -3.42 6.52
C TYR A 93 7.02 -1.99 6.85
N SER A 94 7.76 -1.37 7.76
CA SER A 94 7.54 0.03 8.12
C SER A 94 8.08 0.94 7.01
N CYS A 95 7.33 1.99 6.69
CA CYS A 95 7.88 3.17 6.05
C CYS A 95 8.77 3.94 7.04
N GLU A 96 9.43 5.02 6.59
CA GLU A 96 10.25 5.86 7.48
C GLU A 96 9.41 6.43 8.65
N ASN A 97 8.17 6.85 8.37
CA ASN A 97 7.17 7.07 9.40
C ASN A 97 6.47 5.76 9.78
N SER A 98 6.69 5.30 11.02
CA SER A 98 6.13 4.05 11.56
C SER A 98 4.60 4.00 11.69
N MET A 99 3.91 5.12 11.49
CA MET A 99 2.45 5.14 11.33
C MET A 99 2.02 4.45 10.05
N VAL A 100 2.89 4.36 9.03
CA VAL A 100 2.59 3.69 7.77
C VAL A 100 3.41 2.42 7.66
N GLN A 101 2.73 1.32 7.38
CA GLN A 101 3.31 0.03 7.05
C GLN A 101 2.77 -0.42 5.70
N PHE A 102 3.47 -1.36 5.08
CA PHE A 102 3.02 -1.93 3.82
C PHE A 102 3.36 -3.41 3.70
N ILE A 103 2.61 -4.08 2.84
CA ILE A 103 2.85 -5.43 2.36
C ILE A 103 3.07 -5.33 0.85
N TRP A 104 4.15 -5.92 0.36
CA TRP A 104 4.39 -6.09 -1.07
C TRP A 104 4.20 -7.55 -1.45
N GLN A 105 3.22 -7.83 -2.31
CA GLN A 105 2.96 -9.17 -2.81
C GLN A 105 2.33 -9.10 -4.20
N ASN A 106 2.81 -9.90 -5.16
CA ASN A 106 2.21 -10.02 -6.50
C ASN A 106 1.89 -8.67 -7.16
N ASN A 107 2.89 -7.80 -7.25
CA ASN A 107 2.76 -6.48 -7.89
C ASN A 107 1.69 -5.59 -7.24
N THR A 108 1.42 -5.81 -5.95
CA THR A 108 0.37 -5.15 -5.20
C THR A 108 0.95 -4.64 -3.90
N ILE A 109 0.70 -3.36 -3.61
CA ILE A 109 1.00 -2.75 -2.31
C ILE A 109 -0.30 -2.73 -1.52
N THR A 110 -0.34 -3.43 -0.39
CA THR A 110 -1.33 -3.17 0.65
C THR A 110 -0.71 -2.20 1.63
N VAL A 111 -1.31 -1.02 1.78
CA VAL A 111 -0.92 -0.05 2.80
C VAL A 111 -1.74 -0.29 4.05
N ILE A 112 -1.08 -0.15 5.20
CA ILE A 112 -1.70 -0.10 6.52
C ILE A 112 -1.27 1.20 7.17
N GLU A 113 -2.22 2.09 7.45
CA GLU A 113 -1.99 3.36 8.13
C GLU A 113 -2.59 3.31 9.53
N LYS A 114 -1.81 3.66 10.53
CA LYS A 114 -2.32 3.86 11.89
C LYS A 114 -3.02 5.21 11.98
N VAL A 115 -4.26 5.19 12.45
CA VAL A 115 -5.17 6.34 12.47
C VAL A 115 -5.91 6.36 13.79
N CYS A 116 -6.26 7.57 14.23
CA CYS A 116 -6.99 7.87 15.46
C CYS A 116 -6.36 7.28 16.75
N PRO A 117 -6.19 8.09 17.82
CA PRO A 117 -5.74 7.53 19.07
C PRO A 117 -6.81 6.54 19.59
N GLY A 118 -6.42 5.45 20.24
CA GLY A 118 -7.34 4.75 21.12
C GLY A 118 -7.13 5.15 22.56
N ASP A 119 -7.59 4.31 23.48
CA ASP A 119 -7.89 4.72 24.86
C ASP A 119 -6.64 5.16 25.64
N ASP A 120 -5.44 4.79 25.19
CA ASP A 120 -4.15 5.18 25.78
C ASP A 120 -3.50 6.43 25.13
N GLY A 121 -4.11 6.98 24.08
CA GLY A 121 -3.62 8.15 23.34
C GLY A 121 -2.64 7.82 22.20
N ALA A 122 -2.27 6.55 21.98
CA ALA A 122 -1.53 6.10 20.81
C ALA A 122 -2.48 5.69 19.68
N ALA A 123 -2.01 5.70 18.42
CA ALA A 123 -2.85 5.34 17.28
C ALA A 123 -3.24 3.85 17.34
N ASP A 124 -4.51 3.57 17.64
CA ASP A 124 -5.01 2.23 17.95
C ASP A 124 -5.87 1.64 16.83
N TYR A 125 -6.11 2.36 15.74
CA TYR A 125 -6.80 1.80 14.57
C TYR A 125 -5.87 1.75 13.37
N GLU A 126 -6.01 0.70 12.58
CA GLU A 126 -5.31 0.51 11.32
C GLU A 126 -6.33 0.59 10.18
N ALA A 127 -6.24 1.64 9.38
CA ALA A 127 -6.88 1.69 8.08
C ALA A 127 -6.05 0.89 7.07
N SER A 128 -6.68 0.15 6.16
CA SER A 128 -5.96 -0.55 5.09
C SER A 128 -6.61 -0.39 3.73
N GLY A 129 -5.75 -0.33 2.73
CA GLY A 129 -6.10 -0.16 1.33
C GLY A 129 -5.11 -0.90 0.43
N THR A 130 -5.44 -1.06 -0.85
CA THR A 130 -4.61 -1.85 -1.77
C THR A 130 -4.51 -1.20 -3.14
N ALA A 131 -3.28 -1.10 -3.65
CA ALA A 131 -2.95 -0.52 -4.94
C ALA A 131 -2.20 -1.54 -5.80
N SER A 132 -2.70 -1.78 -7.02
CA SER A 132 -1.97 -2.54 -8.03
C SER A 132 -0.88 -1.67 -8.64
N VAL A 133 0.34 -2.18 -8.71
CA VAL A 133 1.52 -1.49 -9.24
C VAL A 133 2.06 -2.28 -10.45
N PRO A 134 1.64 -1.94 -11.69
CA PRO A 134 2.12 -2.62 -12.89
C PRO A 134 3.63 -2.41 -13.06
N LEU A 135 4.42 -3.48 -13.00
CA LEU A 135 5.88 -3.37 -13.19
C LEU A 135 6.24 -3.33 -14.67
N VAL A 136 7.04 -2.34 -15.05
CA VAL A 136 7.68 -2.20 -16.35
C VAL A 136 9.19 -2.25 -16.15
N CYS A 137 9.82 -3.34 -16.56
CA CYS A 137 11.26 -3.53 -16.39
C CYS A 137 12.02 -3.19 -17.67
N ASN A 138 12.94 -2.23 -17.59
CA ASN A 138 13.76 -1.81 -18.71
C ASN A 138 14.98 -2.72 -18.84
N GLY A 139 14.81 -3.86 -19.51
CA GLY A 139 15.89 -4.77 -19.87
C GLY A 139 15.45 -6.22 -19.95
N THR A 140 16.15 -7.01 -20.76
CA THR A 140 16.04 -8.47 -20.66
C THR A 140 16.82 -8.92 -19.43
N ALA A 141 16.14 -9.44 -18.41
CA ALA A 141 16.80 -10.30 -17.44
C ALA A 141 17.50 -11.38 -18.25
N SER A 142 18.84 -11.38 -18.24
CA SER A 142 19.60 -12.12 -19.23
C SER A 142 19.43 -13.62 -19.01
N GLY A 143 18.43 -14.19 -19.67
CA GLY A 143 18.10 -15.60 -19.70
C GLY A 143 18.58 -16.21 -21.01
N VAL A 144 19.71 -16.92 -20.92
CA VAL A 144 20.18 -17.94 -21.87
C VAL A 144 20.71 -17.43 -23.23
N SER A 145 21.94 -16.89 -23.22
CA SER A 145 22.89 -17.25 -24.29
C SER A 145 23.84 -18.29 -23.71
N ALA A 146 23.67 -19.54 -24.14
CA ALA A 146 24.61 -20.61 -23.84
C ALA A 146 26.01 -20.17 -24.31
N ARG A 147 27.00 -20.27 -23.41
CA ARG A 147 28.45 -19.97 -23.57
C ARG A 147 28.95 -18.73 -22.81
N SER A 148 28.67 -18.62 -21.52
CA SER A 148 29.60 -17.91 -20.63
C SER A 148 29.36 -18.32 -19.17
N HIS A 149 30.24 -19.16 -18.63
CA HIS A 149 30.26 -19.42 -17.20
C HIS A 149 30.64 -18.13 -16.46
N ARG A 150 29.79 -17.70 -15.52
CA ARG A 150 29.95 -16.56 -14.60
C ARG A 150 29.62 -15.17 -15.18
N ARG A 151 28.37 -14.94 -15.54
CA ARG A 151 27.80 -13.58 -15.40
C ARG A 151 26.80 -13.61 -14.25
N ALA A 152 27.10 -12.89 -13.18
CA ALA A 152 26.14 -12.63 -12.13
C ALA A 152 24.87 -12.06 -12.78
N ARG A 153 23.69 -12.56 -12.40
CA ARG A 153 22.42 -12.01 -12.85
C ARG A 153 22.40 -10.54 -12.40
N ARG A 154 22.46 -9.62 -13.35
CA ARG A 154 22.44 -8.18 -13.06
C ARG A 154 20.98 -7.80 -12.86
N ALA A 155 20.66 -7.21 -11.71
CA ALA A 155 19.34 -6.63 -11.48
C ALA A 155 19.04 -5.58 -12.56
N VAL A 156 17.81 -5.60 -13.08
CA VAL A 156 17.27 -4.63 -14.02
C VAL A 156 16.38 -3.64 -13.26
N ALA A 157 16.44 -2.38 -13.66
CA ALA A 157 15.58 -1.35 -13.10
C ALA A 157 14.15 -1.53 -13.64
N CYS A 158 13.18 -1.44 -12.74
CA CYS A 158 11.77 -1.48 -13.04
C CYS A 158 11.09 -0.23 -12.48
N THR A 159 10.05 0.23 -13.16
CA THR A 159 9.19 1.33 -12.72
C THR A 159 7.74 0.89 -12.78
N SER A 160 6.84 1.73 -12.28
CA SER A 160 5.43 1.63 -12.62
C SER A 160 5.18 2.19 -14.02
N ASN A 161 4.01 1.91 -14.61
CA ASN A 161 3.49 2.61 -15.77
C ASN A 161 2.75 3.93 -15.42
N SER A 162 2.68 4.27 -14.13
CA SER A 162 2.14 5.52 -13.60
C SER A 162 3.05 6.07 -12.51
N ASP A 163 3.28 7.38 -12.54
CA ASP A 163 4.05 8.11 -11.50
C ASP A 163 3.19 8.49 -10.29
N ASP A 164 1.86 8.38 -10.41
CA ASP A 164 0.85 8.62 -9.37
C ASP A 164 -0.18 7.48 -9.41
N ILE A 165 -0.07 6.52 -8.50
CA ILE A 165 -1.01 5.40 -8.37
C ILE A 165 -1.94 5.72 -7.20
N ARG A 166 -3.23 5.84 -7.49
CA ARG A 166 -4.25 6.18 -6.48
C ARG A 166 -5.07 4.96 -6.09
N ALA A 167 -5.32 4.82 -4.79
CA ALA A 167 -6.16 3.76 -4.25
C ALA A 167 -6.91 4.25 -3.02
N LYS A 168 -7.93 3.49 -2.62
CA LYS A 168 -8.78 3.81 -1.47
C LYS A 168 -8.53 2.87 -0.31
N PHE A 169 -8.71 3.40 0.89
CA PHE A 169 -8.89 2.57 2.08
C PHE A 169 -10.26 1.87 2.01
N PHE A 170 -10.29 0.61 2.43
CA PHE A 170 -11.51 -0.22 2.40
C PHE A 170 -11.80 -0.91 3.73
N SER A 171 -10.86 -0.88 4.68
CA SER A 171 -11.04 -1.46 6.02
C SER A 171 -10.45 -0.56 7.07
N ILE A 172 -11.00 -0.62 8.28
CA ILE A 172 -10.42 -0.09 9.50
C ILE A 172 -10.66 -1.08 10.63
N GLN A 173 -9.66 -1.32 11.47
CA GLN A 173 -9.75 -2.29 12.56
C GLN A 173 -8.83 -1.87 13.71
N PRO A 174 -9.08 -2.31 14.96
CA PRO A 174 -8.13 -2.10 16.04
C PRO A 174 -6.74 -2.70 15.72
N VAL A 175 -5.69 -2.03 16.18
CA VAL A 175 -4.32 -2.55 16.18
C VAL A 175 -4.32 -3.86 17.00
N PRO A 176 -3.65 -4.91 16.53
CA PRO A 176 -3.60 -6.18 17.24
C PRO A 176 -2.88 -6.04 18.58
N SER A 177 -3.44 -6.66 19.61
CA SER A 177 -2.73 -6.84 20.89
C SER A 177 -1.46 -7.66 20.65
N SER A 178 -0.31 -7.10 21.04
CA SER A 178 1.02 -7.74 20.97
C SER A 178 1.17 -8.89 21.95
#